data_AF-A0A935Y3R6-F1
#
_entry.id   AF-A0A935Y3R6-F1
#
_cell.length_a   1.000
_cell.length_b   1.000
_cell.length_c   1.000
_cell.angle_alpha   90.00
_cell.angle_beta   90.00
_cell.angle_gamma   90.00
#
_symmetry.space_group_name_H-M   'P 1'
#
loop_
_entity.id
_entity.type
_entity.pdbx_description
1 polymer ?
#
loop_
_entity_poly.entity_id
_entity_poly.type
_entity_poly.pdbx_seq_one_letter_code
_entity_poly.pdbx_strand_id
1 'polypeptide(L)'
;MPLPVGAYLSVEDNDSISAGQKIGKIPRNISKVSDITGGLPRVTELFEARNPSNPAVVSEIDGIVFFGKIKRGNREIFVEDERTQQRRKYLIGLSKHILVQEGDFVRAGTPLSDGTTAPRDILNIKGIFAVQSYLVNGVQEVYRSQGININDKHIEVIVRQMMRWVQIEDPGDTTLLEGEPVDRWDFVNANDDIFDKK
;
A
#
# COMPACT_ATOMS: atom_id res chain seq x y z
N MET A 1 -5.35 11.37 -24.36
CA MET A 1 -5.44 10.88 -22.96
C MET A 1 -6.14 9.52 -22.98
N PRO A 2 -5.50 8.42 -22.55
CA PRO A 2 -6.16 7.12 -22.51
C PRO A 2 -7.23 7.13 -21.40
N LEU A 3 -8.48 6.88 -21.77
CA LEU A 3 -9.60 6.75 -20.83
C LEU A 3 -9.77 5.28 -20.44
N PRO A 4 -10.10 4.97 -19.16
CA PRO A 4 -10.33 3.60 -18.72
C PRO A 4 -11.61 3.02 -19.31
N VAL A 5 -11.67 1.69 -19.38
CA VAL A 5 -12.89 0.96 -19.76
C VAL A 5 -13.99 1.28 -18.74
N GLY A 6 -15.13 1.81 -19.21
CA GLY A 6 -16.25 2.25 -18.35
C GLY A 6 -16.40 3.77 -18.16
N ALA A 7 -15.53 4.59 -18.77
CA ALA A 7 -15.75 6.03 -18.86
C ALA A 7 -16.91 6.35 -19.82
N TYR A 8 -17.79 7.27 -19.41
CA TYR A 8 -18.89 7.77 -20.26
C TYR A 8 -18.48 9.11 -20.86
N LEU A 9 -18.25 9.12 -22.18
CA LEU A 9 -18.09 10.36 -22.93
C LEU A 9 -19.44 11.06 -23.04
N SER A 10 -19.44 12.38 -22.87
CA SER A 10 -20.65 13.22 -22.98
C SER A 10 -20.63 14.08 -24.24
N VAL A 11 -19.64 13.88 -25.11
CA VAL A 11 -19.42 14.58 -26.37
C VAL A 11 -19.25 13.55 -27.47
N GLU A 12 -19.70 13.91 -28.67
CA GLU A 12 -19.56 13.09 -29.88
C GLU A 12 -18.37 13.57 -30.72
N ASP A 13 -18.01 12.80 -31.74
CA ASP A 13 -16.93 13.16 -32.65
C ASP A 13 -17.31 14.38 -33.51
N ASN A 14 -16.39 15.34 -33.66
CA ASN A 14 -16.56 16.66 -34.30
C ASN A 14 -17.40 17.71 -33.54
N ASP A 15 -17.71 17.48 -32.26
CA ASP A 15 -18.47 18.45 -31.48
C ASP A 15 -17.60 19.67 -31.07
N SER A 16 -18.13 20.89 -31.21
CA SER A 16 -17.39 22.11 -30.87
C SER A 16 -17.38 22.34 -29.36
N ILE A 17 -16.22 22.23 -28.73
CA ILE A 17 -16.07 22.38 -27.27
C ILE A 17 -15.52 23.75 -26.87
N SER A 18 -16.01 24.29 -25.76
CA SER A 18 -15.49 25.51 -25.12
C SER A 18 -14.53 25.17 -23.96
N ALA A 19 -13.61 26.08 -23.65
CA ALA A 19 -12.67 25.89 -22.53
C ALA A 19 -13.43 25.70 -21.20
N GLY A 20 -13.12 24.61 -20.48
CA GLY A 20 -13.79 24.23 -19.23
C GLY A 20 -15.03 23.33 -19.38
N GLN A 21 -15.42 22.98 -20.60
CA GLN A 21 -16.53 22.07 -20.87
C GLN A 21 -16.18 20.63 -20.45
N LYS A 22 -17.09 19.97 -19.74
CA LYS A 22 -16.94 18.57 -19.30
C LYS A 22 -17.15 17.64 -20.50
N ILE A 23 -16.10 16.97 -20.94
CA ILE A 23 -16.11 16.08 -22.12
C ILE A 23 -16.43 14.61 -21.77
N GLY A 24 -16.38 14.25 -20.49
CA GLY A 24 -16.73 12.90 -20.05
C GLY A 24 -16.77 12.79 -18.54
N LYS A 25 -17.44 11.74 -18.06
CA LYS A 25 -17.51 11.37 -16.65
C LYS A 25 -16.98 9.96 -16.49
N ILE A 26 -16.08 9.77 -15.52
CA ILE A 26 -15.77 8.45 -15.01
C ILE A 26 -16.74 8.26 -13.83
N PRO A 27 -17.68 7.30 -13.89
CA PRO A 27 -18.51 7.00 -12.75
C PRO A 27 -17.59 6.50 -11.66
N ARG A 28 -17.30 7.38 -10.68
CA ARG A 28 -16.81 6.92 -9.40
C ARG A 28 -17.96 6.11 -8.83
N ASN A 29 -17.76 4.81 -8.67
CA ASN A 29 -18.48 4.08 -7.65
C ASN A 29 -18.07 4.76 -6.33
N ILE A 30 -18.79 5.82 -5.97
CA ILE A 30 -18.96 6.19 -4.59
C ILE A 30 -19.62 4.94 -4.06
N SER A 31 -18.85 4.11 -3.37
CA SER A 31 -19.37 3.01 -2.59
C SER A 31 -20.56 3.62 -1.87
N LYS A 32 -21.78 3.25 -2.30
CA LYS A 32 -22.99 3.47 -1.51
C LYS A 32 -22.55 3.12 -0.10
N VAL A 33 -22.77 4.04 0.84
CA VAL A 33 -22.58 3.85 2.29
C VAL A 33 -22.70 2.37 2.55
N SER A 34 -21.55 1.69 2.65
CA SER A 34 -21.55 0.24 2.69
C SER A 34 -22.28 -0.07 3.97
N ASP A 35 -23.27 -0.95 3.87
CA ASP A 35 -24.10 -1.41 4.97
C ASP A 35 -23.32 -1.38 6.30
N ILE A 36 -23.90 -0.70 7.28
CA ILE A 36 -23.38 -0.49 8.64
C ILE A 36 -23.02 -1.85 9.31
N THR A 37 -23.52 -2.97 8.78
CA THR A 37 -23.23 -4.35 9.19
C THR A 37 -21.91 -4.93 8.67
N GLY A 38 -21.21 -4.25 7.74
CA GLY A 38 -20.00 -4.74 7.06
C GLY A 38 -18.66 -4.27 7.62
N GLY A 39 -18.64 -3.45 8.68
CA GLY A 39 -17.40 -2.87 9.21
C GLY A 39 -16.50 -3.86 9.96
N LEU A 40 -17.08 -4.80 10.72
CA LEU A 40 -16.30 -5.77 11.48
C LEU A 40 -15.39 -6.65 10.60
N PRO A 41 -15.86 -7.19 9.45
CA PRO A 41 -15.00 -7.89 8.50
C PRO A 41 -13.75 -7.12 8.10
N ARG A 42 -13.86 -5.79 7.90
CA ARG A 42 -12.72 -4.96 7.53
C ARG A 42 -11.72 -4.79 8.68
N VAL A 43 -12.21 -4.68 9.91
CA VAL A 43 -11.35 -4.65 11.11
C VAL A 43 -10.62 -5.98 11.26
N THR A 44 -11.31 -7.10 11.02
CA THR A 44 -10.71 -8.43 11.01
C THR A 44 -9.64 -8.56 9.91
N GLU A 45 -9.89 -8.08 8.69
CA GLU A 45 -8.88 -8.06 7.62
C GLU A 45 -7.61 -7.30 8.02
N LEU A 46 -7.77 -6.15 8.68
CA LEU A 46 -6.65 -5.32 9.14
C LEU A 46 -5.86 -6.01 10.26
N PHE A 47 -6.53 -6.64 11.23
CA PHE A 47 -5.88 -7.33 12.34
C PHE A 47 -5.27 -8.67 11.95
N GLU A 48 -5.83 -9.38 10.96
CA GLU A 48 -5.23 -10.58 10.41
C GLU A 48 -4.10 -10.27 9.42
N ALA A 49 -3.84 -8.98 9.14
CA ALA A 49 -2.84 -8.51 8.18
C ALA A 49 -2.94 -9.22 6.82
N ARG A 50 -4.15 -9.59 6.40
CA ARG A 50 -4.37 -10.34 5.16
C ARG A 50 -4.05 -9.47 3.95
N ASN A 51 -3.57 -10.13 2.89
CA ASN A 51 -3.53 -9.47 1.59
C ASN A 51 -4.95 -9.08 1.16
N PRO A 52 -5.20 -7.82 0.80
CA PRO A 52 -6.50 -7.39 0.33
C PRO A 52 -6.97 -8.17 -0.89
N SER A 53 -8.27 -8.37 -1.05
CA SER A 53 -8.85 -9.02 -2.23
C SER A 53 -8.51 -8.30 -3.54
N ASN A 54 -8.36 -6.97 -3.51
CA ASN A 54 -7.84 -6.17 -4.61
C ASN A 54 -6.63 -5.34 -4.14
N PRO A 55 -5.40 -5.89 -4.20
CA PRO A 55 -4.21 -5.20 -3.73
C PRO A 55 -3.76 -4.14 -4.75
N ALA A 56 -3.40 -2.95 -4.28
CA ALA A 56 -2.74 -1.94 -5.11
C ALA A 56 -1.27 -2.32 -5.31
N VAL A 57 -0.75 -2.14 -6.53
CA VAL A 57 0.69 -2.24 -6.78
C VAL A 57 1.34 -0.92 -6.38
N VAL A 58 2.40 -0.97 -5.60
CA VAL A 58 3.03 0.22 -5.00
C VAL A 58 4.49 0.31 -5.41
N SER A 59 5.00 1.53 -5.62
CA SER A 59 6.43 1.72 -5.88
C SER A 59 7.27 1.42 -4.64
N GLU A 60 8.36 0.70 -4.79
CA GLU A 60 9.33 0.41 -3.71
C GLU A 60 10.42 1.47 -3.62
N ILE A 61 10.65 2.22 -4.69
CA ILE A 61 11.70 3.23 -4.80
C ILE A 61 11.14 4.58 -5.23
N ASP A 62 11.88 5.64 -4.94
CA ASP A 62 11.67 6.96 -5.52
C ASP A 62 12.18 6.95 -6.97
N GLY A 63 11.45 7.58 -7.90
CA GLY A 63 11.93 7.66 -9.28
C GLY A 63 10.88 8.07 -10.31
N ILE A 64 11.28 8.04 -11.57
CA ILE A 64 10.45 8.38 -12.72
C ILE A 64 9.81 7.11 -13.29
N VAL A 65 8.52 7.22 -13.63
CA VAL A 65 7.71 6.13 -14.16
C VAL A 65 7.90 5.99 -15.68
N PHE A 66 8.17 4.78 -16.16
CA PHE A 66 8.24 4.41 -17.57
C PHE A 66 7.32 3.25 -17.89
N PHE A 67 6.64 3.30 -19.04
CA PHE A 67 5.74 2.22 -19.43
C PHE A 67 6.45 1.22 -20.35
N GLY A 68 6.31 -0.05 -20.01
CA GLY A 68 6.83 -1.17 -20.78
C GLY A 68 5.81 -1.75 -21.74
N LYS A 69 6.17 -2.91 -22.30
CA LYS A 69 5.28 -3.68 -23.18
C LYS A 69 4.20 -4.39 -22.37
N ILE A 70 3.07 -4.66 -23.01
CA ILE A 70 2.04 -5.53 -22.46
C ILE A 70 2.52 -6.97 -22.65
N LYS A 71 2.59 -7.75 -21.56
CA LYS A 71 2.92 -9.17 -21.58
C LYS A 71 1.88 -9.98 -20.82
N ARG A 72 1.32 -11.00 -21.48
CA ARG A 72 0.40 -11.97 -20.85
C ARG A 72 -0.74 -11.32 -20.05
N GLY A 73 -1.35 -10.25 -20.58
CA GLY A 73 -2.45 -9.54 -19.92
C GLY A 73 -2.05 -8.55 -18.81
N ASN A 74 -0.75 -8.37 -18.57
CA ASN A 74 -0.20 -7.37 -17.65
C ASN A 74 0.53 -6.28 -18.42
N ARG A 75 0.38 -5.04 -17.98
CA ARG A 75 1.20 -3.91 -18.40
C ARG A 75 2.45 -3.84 -17.53
N GLU A 76 3.62 -3.83 -18.16
CA GLU A 76 4.88 -3.57 -17.46
C GLU A 76 4.99 -2.06 -17.14
N ILE A 77 5.33 -1.74 -15.90
CA ILE A 77 5.69 -0.39 -15.47
C ILE A 77 7.07 -0.47 -14.82
N PHE A 78 7.93 0.50 -15.11
CA PHE A 78 9.23 0.63 -14.50
C PHE A 78 9.29 1.91 -13.69
N VAL A 79 9.95 1.88 -12.55
CA VAL A 79 10.34 3.07 -11.81
C VAL A 79 11.85 3.09 -11.80
N GLU A 80 12.43 4.21 -12.18
CA GLU A 80 13.89 4.39 -12.25
C GLU A 80 14.31 5.58 -11.42
N ASP A 81 15.23 5.36 -10.48
CA ASP A 81 15.85 6.42 -9.69
C ASP A 81 17.01 7.03 -10.49
N GLU A 82 16.90 8.31 -10.84
CA GLU A 82 17.92 9.02 -11.61
C GLU A 82 19.29 9.08 -10.90
N ARG A 83 19.29 9.06 -9.56
CA ARG A 83 20.53 9.20 -8.77
C ARG A 83 21.25 7.88 -8.59
N THR A 84 20.52 6.80 -8.33
CA THR A 84 21.10 5.48 -8.05
C THR A 84 21.14 4.57 -9.28
N GLN A 85 20.49 4.98 -10.38
CA GLN A 85 20.25 4.17 -11.59
C GLN A 85 19.58 2.82 -11.28
N GLN A 86 18.92 2.71 -10.13
CA GLN A 86 18.16 1.51 -9.79
C GLN A 86 16.85 1.53 -10.55
N ARG A 87 16.57 0.43 -11.25
CA ARG A 87 15.33 0.24 -11.99
C ARG A 87 14.53 -0.91 -11.40
N ARG A 88 13.32 -0.62 -10.92
CA ARG A 88 12.36 -1.60 -10.44
C ARG A 88 11.26 -1.84 -11.46
N LYS A 89 10.82 -3.09 -11.58
CA LYS A 89 9.79 -3.51 -12.53
C LYS A 89 8.54 -3.96 -11.80
N TYR A 90 7.40 -3.44 -12.24
CA TYR A 90 6.07 -3.73 -11.73
C TYR A 90 5.20 -4.30 -12.85
N LEU A 91 4.34 -5.25 -12.51
CA LEU A 91 3.36 -5.85 -13.43
C LEU A 91 1.97 -5.51 -12.94
N ILE A 92 1.24 -4.73 -13.72
CA ILE A 92 -0.13 -4.31 -13.38
C ILE A 92 -1.09 -4.95 -14.37
N GLY A 93 -2.07 -5.71 -13.89
CA GLY A 93 -3.09 -6.32 -14.74
C GLY A 93 -3.85 -5.26 -15.53
N LEU A 94 -4.15 -5.52 -16.81
CA LEU A 94 -4.87 -4.57 -17.68
C LEU A 94 -6.27 -4.22 -17.19
N SER A 95 -6.86 -5.07 -16.33
CA SER A 95 -8.14 -4.81 -15.68
C SER A 95 -8.08 -3.76 -14.59
N LYS A 96 -6.88 -3.42 -14.09
CA LYS A 96 -6.67 -2.43 -13.02
C LYS A 96 -6.45 -1.05 -13.58
N HIS A 97 -6.93 -0.04 -12.86
CA HIS A 97 -6.73 1.34 -13.23
C HIS A 97 -5.35 1.82 -12.77
N ILE A 98 -4.52 2.25 -13.72
CA ILE A 98 -3.21 2.82 -13.43
C ILE A 98 -3.39 4.29 -13.06
N LEU A 99 -2.87 4.67 -11.88
CA LEU A 99 -3.03 6.00 -11.30
C LEU A 99 -1.94 6.99 -11.74
N VAL A 100 -0.86 6.48 -12.35
CA VAL A 100 0.33 7.26 -12.73
C VAL A 100 0.43 7.37 -14.25
N GLN A 101 1.16 8.38 -14.72
CA GLN A 101 1.49 8.58 -16.13
C GLN A 101 2.98 8.35 -16.38
N GLU A 102 3.33 8.16 -17.66
CA GLU A 102 4.73 8.06 -18.08
C GLU A 102 5.42 9.42 -17.92
N GLY A 103 6.59 9.42 -17.28
CA GLY A 103 7.32 10.63 -16.90
C GLY A 103 6.95 11.19 -15.51
N ASP A 104 5.95 10.62 -14.82
CA ASP A 104 5.63 11.07 -13.46
C ASP A 104 6.74 10.68 -12.48
N PHE A 105 7.07 11.61 -11.58
CA PHE A 105 7.92 11.32 -10.43
C PHE A 105 7.08 10.77 -9.27
N VAL A 106 7.38 9.55 -8.84
CA VAL A 106 6.71 8.88 -7.72
C VAL A 106 7.68 8.66 -6.57
N ARG A 107 7.17 8.72 -5.36
CA ARG A 107 7.93 8.35 -4.15
C ARG A 107 7.70 6.89 -3.79
N ALA A 108 8.64 6.30 -3.07
CA ALA A 108 8.51 5.01 -2.44
C ALA A 108 7.22 4.97 -1.61
N GLY A 109 6.41 3.96 -1.86
CA GLY A 109 5.12 3.74 -1.23
C GLY A 109 3.96 4.51 -1.88
N THR A 110 4.16 5.09 -3.07
CA THR A 110 3.09 5.66 -3.91
C THR A 110 2.39 4.53 -4.68
N PRO A 111 1.04 4.43 -4.63
CA PRO A 111 0.30 3.42 -5.38
C PRO A 111 0.32 3.73 -6.88
N LEU A 112 0.74 2.75 -7.68
CA LEU A 112 0.77 2.78 -9.14
C LEU A 112 -0.56 2.36 -9.77
N SER A 113 -1.34 1.53 -9.06
CA SER A 113 -2.69 1.11 -9.46
C SER A 113 -3.72 1.39 -8.39
N ASP A 114 -4.99 1.33 -8.78
CA ASP A 114 -6.10 1.23 -7.86
C ASP A 114 -6.04 -0.05 -6.99
N GLY A 115 -6.71 0.01 -5.85
CA GLY A 115 -6.74 -1.06 -4.85
C GLY A 115 -6.35 -0.59 -3.46
N THR A 116 -6.33 -1.53 -2.51
CA THR A 116 -5.85 -1.30 -1.15
C THR A 116 -4.38 -1.70 -1.05
N THR A 117 -3.54 -0.87 -0.44
CA THR A 117 -2.15 -1.27 -0.16
C THR A 117 -2.09 -2.34 0.93
N ALA A 118 -1.34 -3.42 0.70
CA ALA A 118 -1.17 -4.44 1.72
C ALA A 118 -0.29 -3.91 2.88
N PRO A 119 -0.62 -4.21 4.15
CA PRO A 119 0.20 -3.78 5.29
C PRO A 119 1.67 -4.20 5.19
N ARG A 120 1.93 -5.39 4.62
CA ARG A 120 3.28 -5.90 4.41
C ARG A 120 4.10 -5.04 3.44
N ASP A 121 3.49 -4.55 2.38
CA ASP A 121 4.15 -3.64 1.44
C ASP A 121 4.48 -2.31 2.13
N ILE A 122 3.57 -1.80 2.96
CA ILE A 122 3.81 -0.59 3.76
C ILE A 122 4.98 -0.80 4.72
N LEU A 123 5.02 -1.94 5.41
CA LEU A 123 6.09 -2.27 6.35
C LEU A 123 7.46 -2.32 5.64
N ASN A 124 7.54 -3.02 4.51
CA ASN A 124 8.78 -3.18 3.76
C ASN A 124 9.28 -1.86 3.14
N ILE A 125 8.38 -0.98 2.73
CA ILE A 125 8.73 0.24 1.98
C ILE A 125 8.85 1.47 2.89
N LYS A 126 7.89 1.67 3.79
CA LYS A 126 7.79 2.87 4.65
C LYS A 126 8.17 2.60 6.11
N GLY A 127 8.43 1.36 6.47
CA GLY A 127 8.84 0.97 7.82
C GLY A 127 7.70 0.84 8.83
N ILE A 128 8.09 0.53 10.07
CA ILE A 128 7.17 0.12 11.14
C ILE A 128 6.17 1.22 11.52
N PHE A 129 6.62 2.47 11.61
CA PHE A 129 5.77 3.58 12.03
C PHE A 129 4.63 3.85 11.03
N ALA A 130 4.93 3.72 9.73
CA ALA A 130 3.96 3.93 8.67
C ALA A 130 2.88 2.85 8.66
N VAL A 131 3.26 1.57 8.84
CA VAL A 131 2.28 0.48 8.92
C VAL A 131 1.44 0.58 10.20
N GLN A 132 2.03 0.97 11.33
CA GLN A 132 1.29 1.20 12.58
C GLN A 132 0.24 2.29 12.40
N SER A 133 0.64 3.44 11.85
CA SER A 133 -0.27 4.56 11.55
C SER A 133 -1.36 4.13 10.58
N TYR A 134 -1.03 3.33 9.56
CA TYR A 134 -2.00 2.80 8.61
C TYR A 134 -3.05 1.90 9.30
N LEU A 135 -2.61 0.97 10.15
CA LEU A 135 -3.50 0.07 10.88
C LEU A 135 -4.39 0.82 11.86
N VAL A 136 -3.82 1.75 12.65
CA VAL A 136 -4.58 2.56 13.61
C VAL A 136 -5.65 3.37 12.88
N ASN A 137 -5.28 4.11 11.84
CA ASN A 137 -6.23 4.93 11.08
C ASN A 137 -7.29 4.07 10.38
N GLY A 138 -6.92 2.93 9.79
CA GLY A 138 -7.85 2.04 9.11
C GLY A 138 -8.91 1.45 10.06
N VAL A 139 -8.51 0.99 11.24
CA VAL A 139 -9.46 0.47 12.26
C VAL A 139 -10.33 1.62 12.79
N GLN A 140 -9.72 2.77 13.05
CA GLN A 140 -10.39 3.95 13.57
C GLN A 140 -11.45 4.50 12.61
N GLU A 141 -11.18 4.53 11.30
CA GLU A 141 -12.16 4.92 10.28
C GLU A 141 -13.41 4.04 10.30
N VAL A 142 -13.25 2.73 10.49
CA VAL A 142 -14.38 1.82 10.60
C VAL A 142 -15.23 2.13 11.84
N TYR A 143 -14.63 2.29 13.01
CA TYR A 143 -15.37 2.62 14.23
C TYR A 143 -16.05 4.00 14.14
N ARG A 144 -15.34 5.00 13.61
CA ARG A 144 -15.91 6.33 13.36
C ARG A 144 -17.11 6.26 12.41
N SER A 145 -17.05 5.42 11.37
CA SER A 145 -18.17 5.23 10.44
C SER A 145 -19.41 4.62 11.11
N GLN A 146 -19.23 3.85 12.19
CA GLN A 146 -20.30 3.29 13.02
C GLN A 146 -20.76 4.25 14.13
N GLY A 147 -20.21 5.47 14.18
CA GLY A 147 -20.49 6.46 15.23
C GLY A 147 -19.84 6.13 16.58
N ILE A 148 -18.93 5.16 16.63
CA ILE A 148 -18.22 4.77 17.85
C ILE A 148 -16.91 5.56 17.91
N ASN A 149 -16.75 6.38 18.94
CA ASN A 149 -15.51 7.12 19.17
C ASN A 149 -14.60 6.35 20.12
N ILE A 150 -13.50 5.81 19.61
CA ILE A 150 -12.48 5.09 20.39
C ILE A 150 -11.22 5.94 20.42
N ASN A 151 -10.54 6.00 21.57
CA ASN A 151 -9.25 6.67 21.66
C ASN A 151 -8.16 5.83 20.97
N ASP A 152 -7.32 6.48 20.15
CA ASP A 152 -6.26 5.83 19.37
C ASP A 152 -5.34 4.97 20.25
N LYS A 153 -5.10 5.35 21.52
CA LYS A 153 -4.29 4.57 22.49
C LYS A 153 -4.72 3.11 22.61
N HIS A 154 -6.02 2.82 22.53
CA HIS A 154 -6.50 1.44 22.65
C HIS A 154 -6.13 0.61 21.42
N ILE A 155 -6.22 1.20 20.24
CA ILE A 155 -5.88 0.54 18.98
C ILE A 155 -4.35 0.40 18.87
N GLU A 156 -3.59 1.42 19.26
CA GLU A 156 -2.14 1.40 19.30
C GLU A 156 -1.59 0.27 20.16
N VAL A 157 -2.20 -0.01 21.32
CA VAL A 157 -1.80 -1.14 22.18
C VAL A 157 -1.95 -2.48 21.44
N ILE A 158 -3.04 -2.66 20.69
CA ILE A 158 -3.26 -3.89 19.89
C ILE A 158 -2.25 -3.98 18.75
N VAL A 159 -2.08 -2.90 17.99
CA VAL A 159 -1.13 -2.84 16.86
C VAL A 159 0.30 -3.06 17.34
N ARG A 160 0.67 -2.60 18.55
CA ARG A 160 1.95 -2.89 19.19
C ARG A 160 2.13 -4.39 19.46
N GLN A 161 1.09 -5.10 19.88
CA GLN A 161 1.15 -6.56 20.10
C GLN A 161 1.27 -7.33 18.79
N MET A 162 0.68 -6.85 17.69
CA MET A 162 0.86 -7.48 16.37
C MET A 162 2.31 -7.41 15.88
N MET A 163 3.03 -6.34 16.23
CA MET A 163 4.43 -6.10 15.82
C MET A 163 5.46 -6.62 16.85
N ARG A 164 5.05 -7.56 17.70
CA ARG A 164 5.87 -8.08 18.80
C ARG A 164 6.97 -9.03 18.33
N TRP A 165 6.71 -9.78 17.27
CA TRP A 165 7.60 -10.82 16.77
C TRP A 165 8.45 -10.28 15.62
N VAL A 166 9.74 -10.59 15.64
CA VAL A 166 10.69 -10.31 14.56
C VAL A 166 11.26 -11.62 14.05
N GLN A 167 11.55 -11.69 12.75
CA GLN A 167 12.21 -12.84 12.16
C GLN A 167 13.69 -12.50 11.97
N ILE A 168 14.58 -13.39 12.40
CA ILE A 168 16.02 -13.20 12.27
C ILE A 168 16.42 -13.44 10.81
N GLU A 169 17.04 -12.45 10.18
CA GLU A 169 17.63 -12.60 8.84
C GLU A 169 19.12 -12.98 8.92
N ASP A 170 19.85 -12.45 9.90
CA ASP A 170 21.25 -12.77 10.14
C ASP A 170 21.48 -12.87 11.66
N PRO A 171 21.90 -14.03 12.18
CA PRO A 171 22.16 -14.20 13.60
C PRO A 171 23.49 -13.58 14.06
N GLY A 172 24.43 -13.29 13.16
CA GLY A 172 25.76 -12.78 13.51
C GLY A 172 26.46 -13.63 14.58
N ASP A 173 26.95 -12.97 15.64
CA ASP A 173 27.62 -13.62 16.78
C ASP A 173 26.64 -13.99 17.92
N THR A 174 25.33 -13.84 17.72
CA THR A 174 24.30 -14.19 18.72
C THR A 174 24.04 -15.69 18.75
N THR A 175 23.31 -16.13 19.78
CA THR A 175 22.80 -17.50 19.89
C THR A 175 21.51 -17.74 19.12
N LEU A 176 21.01 -16.73 18.41
CA LEU A 176 19.75 -16.81 17.65
C LEU A 176 19.94 -17.64 16.38
N LEU A 177 18.86 -18.19 15.85
CA LEU A 177 18.89 -18.95 14.59
C LEU A 177 18.29 -18.13 13.44
N GLU A 178 18.89 -18.26 12.26
CA GLU A 178 18.36 -17.67 11.03
C GLU A 178 16.94 -18.20 10.74
N GLY A 179 16.01 -17.30 10.47
CA GLY A 179 14.61 -17.59 10.21
C GLY A 179 13.75 -17.82 11.46
N GLU A 180 14.34 -17.81 12.67
CA GLU A 180 13.60 -17.97 13.92
C GLU A 180 12.73 -16.74 14.22
N PRO A 181 11.44 -16.93 14.61
CA PRO A 181 10.63 -15.86 15.14
C PRO A 181 10.96 -15.64 16.62
N VAL A 182 11.50 -14.47 16.94
CA VAL A 182 11.93 -14.09 18.30
C VAL A 182 11.10 -12.90 18.77
N ASP A 183 10.88 -12.80 20.09
CA ASP A 183 10.29 -11.59 20.67
C ASP A 183 11.22 -10.40 20.44
N ARG A 184 10.67 -9.25 20.06
CA ARG A 184 11.45 -8.04 19.80
C ARG A 184 12.31 -7.63 21.01
N TRP A 185 11.86 -7.83 22.25
CA TRP A 185 12.65 -7.51 23.43
C TRP A 185 13.83 -8.45 23.61
N ASP A 186 13.60 -9.75 23.40
CA ASP A 186 14.67 -10.76 23.49
C ASP A 186 15.72 -10.53 22.40
N PHE A 187 15.30 -10.14 21.19
CA PHE A 187 16.20 -9.73 20.11
C PHE A 187 17.06 -8.52 20.49
N VAL A 188 16.45 -7.47 21.06
CA VAL A 188 17.20 -6.27 21.48
C VAL A 188 18.21 -6.62 22.59
N ASN A 189 17.78 -7.38 23.60
CA ASN A 189 18.65 -7.80 24.70
C ASN A 189 19.84 -8.65 24.19
N ALA A 190 19.59 -9.61 23.28
CA ALA A 190 20.64 -10.44 22.71
C ALA A 190 21.68 -9.63 21.92
N ASN A 191 21.24 -8.57 21.24
CA ASN A 191 22.14 -7.65 20.53
C ASN A 191 22.94 -6.77 21.49
N ASP A 192 22.28 -6.22 22.51
CA ASP A 192 22.91 -5.36 23.53
C ASP A 192 23.97 -6.16 24.33
N ASP A 193 23.69 -7.42 24.68
CA ASP A 193 24.61 -8.32 25.40
C ASP A 193 25.94 -8.57 24.65
N ILE A 194 25.93 -8.51 23.32
CA ILE A 194 27.14 -8.66 22.50
C ILE A 194 27.82 -7.31 22.30
N PHE A 195 27.04 -6.24 22.16
CA PHE A 195 27.57 -4.91 22.00
C PHE A 195 28.40 -4.48 23.22
N ASP A 196 27.93 -4.79 24.42
CA ASP A 196 28.60 -4.49 25.70
C ASP A 196 29.82 -5.39 25.99
N LYS A 197 30.05 -6.44 25.18
CA LYS A 197 31.21 -7.35 25.31
C LYS A 197 32.44 -6.94 24.48
N LYS A 198 32.44 -5.73 23.91
CA LYS A 198 33.60 -5.16 23.20
C LYS A 198 34.52 -4.33 24.10
#